data_AF-A0A150IVE5-F1
#
_entry.id   AF-A0A150IVE5-F1
#
_cell.length_a   1.000
_cell.length_b   1.000
_cell.length_c   1.000
_cell.angle_alpha   90.00
_cell.angle_beta   90.00
_cell.angle_gamma   90.00
#
_symmetry.space_group_name_H-M   'P 1'
#
loop_
_entity.id
_entity.type
_entity.pdbx_description
1 polymer ?
#
loop_
_entity_poly.entity_id
_entity_poly.type
_entity_poly.pdbx_seq_one_letter_code
_entity_poly.pdbx_strand_id
1 'polypeptide(L)'
;MTKNEVKLIMKDKTQEIKVSSTSKAIPVEIASEKVTTAPPTISSEIQQVFLPLLKNSNLAMQEIKNRYQKEVTLENASLVYTPGVIGKAIIHFQDKNMELREDQERNLILSSSEFMNWEKSQEVKISGLLSGPEQKGKFSEIPSSLNDPKDFNELKKSFTDFLFYNSNFKLYHSPPLKIYSKPNESKAEFILRLNQMARESRDEEVDKIEQKYAKEFEKLKLKMSKSQDTLTKKQATASSLKQEALLSAGESVVGMFMGRRSTSSASKAMNKYQKSKTVSVDIDKAQKDIVSINQEMESLENELKAQIEIIKQRREKEINEVKEVIIQPKKSDIEIKMVSLAWIPKWEITYKENGNKKMEIITAYY
;
A
#
# COMPACT_ATOMS: atom_id res chain seq x y z
N MET A 1 -17.93 34.55 -22.57
CA MET A 1 -18.94 33.73 -21.86
C MET A 1 -19.36 34.45 -20.61
N THR A 2 -20.65 34.76 -20.53
CA THR A 2 -21.28 35.62 -19.51
C THR A 2 -21.76 34.76 -18.34
N LYS A 3 -21.97 35.36 -17.15
CA LYS A 3 -22.36 34.71 -15.88
C LYS A 3 -23.60 33.79 -15.94
N ASN A 4 -24.31 33.74 -17.07
CA ASN A 4 -25.46 32.88 -17.28
C ASN A 4 -25.14 31.54 -17.98
N GLU A 5 -23.94 31.34 -18.52
CA GLU A 5 -23.52 30.05 -19.11
C GLU A 5 -22.89 29.09 -18.07
N VAL A 6 -22.37 29.62 -16.96
CA VAL A 6 -21.88 28.80 -15.83
C VAL A 6 -23.04 28.16 -15.04
N LYS A 7 -24.26 28.69 -15.19
CA LYS A 7 -25.45 28.22 -14.46
C LYS A 7 -26.13 26.99 -15.07
N LEU A 8 -25.73 26.58 -16.28
CA LEU A 8 -26.32 25.44 -16.99
C LEU A 8 -25.46 24.17 -16.94
N ILE A 9 -24.16 24.27 -16.65
CA ILE A 9 -23.27 23.09 -16.51
C ILE A 9 -23.22 22.57 -15.06
N MET A 10 -23.70 23.35 -14.08
CA MET A 10 -23.83 22.94 -12.67
C MET A 10 -25.16 22.25 -12.30
N LYS A 11 -26.02 21.93 -13.27
CA LYS A 11 -27.31 21.26 -13.02
C LYS A 11 -27.32 19.75 -13.26
N ASP A 12 -26.28 19.20 -13.89
CA ASP A 12 -26.21 17.78 -14.27
C ASP A 12 -25.14 16.96 -13.53
N LYS A 13 -24.47 17.52 -12.52
CA LYS A 13 -23.44 16.81 -11.73
C LYS A 13 -23.70 16.80 -10.22
N THR A 14 -24.98 16.87 -9.85
CA THR A 14 -25.45 16.70 -8.46
C THR A 14 -26.43 15.53 -8.39
N GLN A 15 -26.09 14.44 -9.07
CA GLN A 15 -26.66 13.11 -8.84
C GLN A 15 -25.56 12.21 -8.28
N GLU A 16 -25.13 12.50 -7.05
CA GLU A 16 -24.50 11.51 -6.17
C GLU A 16 -24.97 11.76 -4.73
N ILE A 17 -25.68 10.76 -4.21
CA ILE A 17 -25.60 10.27 -2.83
C ILE A 17 -26.06 11.25 -1.75
N LYS A 18 -27.37 11.52 -1.73
CA LYS A 18 -28.08 11.71 -0.46
C LYS A 18 -28.46 10.33 0.07
N VAL A 19 -27.69 9.87 1.05
CA VAL A 19 -28.04 8.74 1.93
C VAL A 19 -29.34 9.12 2.64
N SER A 20 -30.46 8.65 2.09
CA SER A 20 -31.73 8.62 2.81
C SER A 20 -31.66 7.43 3.77
N SER A 21 -31.30 7.69 5.03
CA SER A 21 -31.62 6.83 6.16
C SER A 21 -33.14 6.84 6.38
N THR A 22 -33.88 6.31 5.42
CA THR A 22 -35.29 6.01 5.57
C THR A 22 -35.36 4.62 6.18
N SER A 23 -35.32 4.52 7.51
CA SER A 23 -35.79 3.31 8.19
C SER A 23 -37.29 3.22 7.91
N LYS A 24 -37.63 2.59 6.80
CA LYS A 24 -38.99 2.26 6.44
C LYS A 24 -39.43 1.19 7.44
N ALA A 25 -40.08 1.62 8.51
CA ALA A 25 -40.81 0.73 9.39
C ALA A 25 -41.84 0.00 8.52
N ILE A 26 -41.61 -1.29 8.28
CA ILE A 26 -42.62 -2.18 7.73
C ILE A 26 -43.67 -2.34 8.83
N PRO A 27 -44.95 -1.98 8.62
CA PRO A 27 -46.01 -2.46 9.48
C PRO A 27 -46.08 -3.97 9.24
N VAL A 28 -45.56 -4.77 10.17
CA VAL A 28 -45.77 -6.22 10.15
C VAL A 28 -47.22 -6.42 10.55
N GLU A 29 -48.06 -6.65 9.54
CA GLU A 29 -49.41 -7.16 9.69
C GLU A 29 -49.32 -8.56 10.33
N ILE A 30 -50.04 -8.72 11.44
CA ILE A 30 -49.85 -9.77 12.43
C ILE A 30 -50.37 -11.09 11.86
N ALA A 31 -49.45 -11.97 11.46
CA ALA A 31 -49.69 -13.41 11.56
C ALA A 31 -49.43 -13.79 13.02
N SER A 32 -50.45 -14.29 13.72
CA SER A 32 -50.35 -14.78 15.09
C SER A 32 -49.43 -16.00 15.17
N GLU A 33 -48.13 -15.77 15.37
CA GLU A 33 -47.18 -16.83 15.72
C GLU A 33 -47.55 -17.35 17.12
N LYS A 34 -47.76 -18.67 17.24
CA LYS A 34 -47.96 -19.30 18.55
C LYS A 34 -46.64 -19.27 19.29
N VAL A 35 -46.68 -18.87 20.56
CA VAL A 35 -45.47 -18.67 21.37
C VAL A 35 -45.55 -19.55 22.61
N THR A 36 -44.50 -20.32 22.88
CA THR A 36 -44.44 -21.31 23.97
C THR A 36 -43.43 -20.89 25.04
N THR A 37 -43.54 -21.44 26.25
CA THR A 37 -42.66 -21.12 27.40
C THR A 37 -41.44 -22.04 27.51
N ALA A 38 -41.34 -23.05 26.65
CA ALA A 38 -40.20 -23.96 26.52
C ALA A 38 -39.82 -24.10 25.04
N PRO A 39 -38.53 -24.33 24.71
CA PRO A 39 -38.13 -24.52 23.32
C PRO A 39 -38.82 -25.77 22.73
N PRO A 40 -39.40 -25.69 21.53
CA PRO A 40 -40.03 -26.83 20.86
C PRO A 40 -39.08 -28.00 20.61
N THR A 41 -39.61 -29.22 20.68
CA THR A 41 -38.86 -30.46 20.47
C THR A 41 -38.42 -30.61 19.01
N ILE A 42 -37.12 -30.79 18.79
CA ILE A 42 -36.50 -31.01 17.47
C ILE A 42 -35.79 -32.37 17.49
N SER A 43 -35.50 -32.92 16.31
CA SER A 43 -34.59 -34.05 16.15
C SER A 43 -33.30 -33.83 16.95
N SER A 44 -32.86 -34.85 17.69
CA SER A 44 -31.62 -34.83 18.48
C SER A 44 -30.35 -34.69 17.63
N GLU A 45 -30.45 -34.88 16.31
CA GLU A 45 -29.36 -34.69 15.36
C GLU A 45 -29.07 -33.21 15.05
N ILE A 46 -30.04 -32.31 15.30
CA ILE A 46 -29.87 -30.87 15.06
C ILE A 46 -29.41 -30.23 16.37
N GLN A 47 -28.17 -29.75 16.37
CA GLN A 47 -27.65 -28.99 17.51
C GLN A 47 -28.42 -27.67 17.66
N GLN A 48 -28.90 -27.40 18.87
CA GLN A 48 -29.51 -26.14 19.24
C GLN A 48 -28.53 -25.30 20.05
N VAL A 49 -28.45 -24.02 19.71
CA VAL A 49 -27.62 -23.03 20.41
C VAL A 49 -28.42 -21.77 20.66
N PHE A 50 -28.06 -21.06 21.72
CA PHE A 50 -28.71 -19.83 22.13
C PHE A 50 -27.72 -18.69 22.05
N LEU A 51 -28.17 -17.57 21.48
CA LEU A 51 -27.36 -16.35 21.47
C LEU A 51 -27.37 -15.67 22.84
N PRO A 52 -26.22 -15.11 23.28
CA PRO A 52 -26.14 -14.38 24.53
C PRO A 52 -26.94 -13.08 24.49
N LEU A 53 -27.49 -12.68 25.65
CA LEU A 53 -28.21 -11.43 25.84
C LEU A 53 -27.24 -10.28 26.06
N LEU A 54 -26.69 -9.73 24.97
CA LEU A 54 -25.75 -8.61 25.04
C LEU A 54 -26.46 -7.26 25.33
N LYS A 55 -27.76 -7.17 24.99
CA LYS A 55 -28.59 -5.98 25.24
C LYS A 55 -29.70 -6.32 26.22
N ASN A 56 -29.68 -5.68 27.39
CA ASN A 56 -30.75 -5.80 28.37
C ASN A 56 -31.99 -4.98 27.98
N SER A 57 -33.11 -5.22 28.68
CA SER A 57 -34.39 -4.56 28.42
C SER A 57 -34.32 -3.04 28.52
N ASN A 58 -33.56 -2.50 29.49
CA ASN A 58 -33.40 -1.05 29.67
C ASN A 58 -32.73 -0.38 28.47
N LEU A 59 -31.67 -0.99 27.93
CA LEU A 59 -30.98 -0.49 26.73
C LEU A 59 -31.86 -0.57 25.48
N ALA A 60 -32.64 -1.65 25.34
CA ALA A 60 -33.60 -1.77 24.23
C ALA A 60 -34.72 -0.71 24.34
N MET A 61 -35.24 -0.47 25.55
CA MET A 61 -36.21 0.57 25.83
C MET A 61 -35.68 1.99 25.57
N GLN A 62 -34.42 2.26 25.94
CA GLN A 62 -33.76 3.54 25.64
C GLN A 62 -33.60 3.76 24.13
N GLU A 63 -33.36 2.71 23.35
CA GLU A 63 -33.27 2.82 21.89
C GLU A 63 -34.59 3.31 21.28
N ILE A 64 -35.73 2.76 21.72
CA ILE A 64 -37.05 3.22 21.27
C ILE A 64 -37.24 4.70 21.62
N LYS A 65 -36.93 5.08 22.86
CA LYS A 65 -37.06 6.47 23.32
C LYS A 65 -36.17 7.43 22.50
N ASN A 66 -34.96 7.02 22.14
CA ASN A 66 -34.05 7.85 21.35
C ASN A 66 -34.50 7.96 19.88
N ARG A 67 -35.11 6.90 19.33
CA ARG A 67 -35.65 6.86 17.97
C ARG A 67 -36.86 7.77 17.81
N TYR A 68 -37.75 7.75 18.80
CA TYR A 68 -38.96 8.56 18.83
C TYR A 68 -38.74 9.72 19.82
N GLN A 69 -38.24 10.87 19.33
CA GLN A 69 -37.98 12.11 20.09
C GLN A 69 -39.21 12.73 20.80
N LYS A 70 -40.36 12.04 20.84
CA LYS A 70 -41.64 12.45 21.44
C LYS A 70 -41.85 11.74 22.77
N GLU A 71 -42.88 12.17 23.53
CA GLU A 71 -43.31 11.51 24.77
C GLU A 71 -43.81 10.08 24.49
N VAL A 72 -42.89 9.13 24.56
CA VAL A 72 -43.18 7.69 24.53
C VAL A 72 -43.20 7.18 25.97
N THR A 73 -44.32 6.58 26.38
CA THR A 73 -44.42 5.88 27.65
C THR A 73 -44.25 4.38 27.43
N LEU A 74 -43.14 3.83 27.93
CA LEU A 74 -42.81 2.41 27.83
C LEU A 74 -43.65 1.63 28.85
N GLU A 75 -44.34 0.58 28.43
CA GLU A 75 -45.22 -0.19 29.31
C GLU A 75 -44.58 -1.50 29.78
N ASN A 76 -44.17 -2.35 28.83
CA ASN A 76 -43.68 -3.69 29.12
C ASN A 76 -42.58 -4.10 28.14
N ALA A 77 -41.61 -4.89 28.61
CA ALA A 77 -40.66 -5.61 27.79
C ALA A 77 -40.78 -7.11 28.06
N SER A 78 -40.92 -7.90 27.01
CA SER A 78 -40.95 -9.36 27.06
C SER A 78 -39.80 -9.93 26.22
N LEU A 79 -39.09 -10.92 26.74
CA LEU A 79 -38.04 -11.61 26.01
C LEU A 79 -38.65 -12.72 25.14
N VAL A 80 -38.37 -12.68 23.84
CA VAL A 80 -38.81 -13.67 22.84
C VAL A 80 -37.60 -14.20 22.09
N TYR A 81 -37.46 -15.52 22.04
CA TYR A 81 -36.48 -16.23 21.23
C TYR A 81 -37.12 -16.66 19.91
N THR A 82 -36.56 -16.19 18.80
CA THR A 82 -37.00 -16.58 17.45
C THR A 82 -35.98 -17.53 16.83
N PRO A 83 -36.42 -18.58 16.10
CA PRO A 83 -35.51 -19.51 15.47
C PRO A 83 -34.81 -18.86 14.27
N GLY A 84 -33.58 -19.27 14.05
CA GLY A 84 -32.77 -18.98 12.88
C GLY A 84 -31.64 -19.99 12.77
N VAL A 85 -30.68 -19.71 11.90
CA VAL A 85 -29.50 -20.56 11.70
C VAL A 85 -28.26 -19.73 11.96
N ILE A 86 -27.31 -20.31 12.68
CA ILE A 86 -25.97 -19.75 12.78
C ILE A 86 -24.98 -20.59 11.99
N GLY A 87 -24.17 -19.93 11.18
CA GLY A 87 -23.01 -20.51 10.51
C GLY A 87 -21.74 -19.94 11.10
N LYS A 88 -20.84 -20.81 11.56
CA LYS A 88 -19.50 -20.47 12.04
C LYS A 88 -18.46 -21.16 11.18
N ALA A 89 -17.53 -20.38 10.64
CA ALA A 89 -16.44 -20.88 9.81
C ALA A 89 -15.13 -20.14 10.10
N ILE A 90 -14.03 -20.82 9.78
CA ILE A 90 -12.71 -20.20 9.68
C ILE A 90 -12.26 -20.31 8.22
N ILE A 91 -11.78 -19.22 7.66
CA ILE A 91 -11.26 -19.16 6.30
C ILE A 91 -9.75 -18.97 6.39
N HIS A 92 -9.01 -19.95 5.90
CA HIS A 92 -7.55 -19.97 5.94
C HIS A 92 -6.97 -19.35 4.67
N PHE A 93 -6.54 -18.10 4.75
CA PHE A 93 -5.83 -17.46 3.64
C PHE A 93 -4.35 -17.85 3.69
N GLN A 94 -3.93 -18.64 2.70
CA GLN A 94 -2.55 -19.12 2.59
C GLN A 94 -1.99 -18.96 1.17
N ASP A 95 -0.88 -18.25 1.04
CA ASP A 95 -0.10 -18.18 -0.19
C ASP A 95 1.39 -18.04 0.14
N LYS A 96 2.21 -19.01 -0.28
CA LYS A 96 3.66 -19.01 -0.02
C LYS A 96 4.39 -17.93 -0.79
N ASN A 97 3.93 -17.58 -1.99
CA ASN A 97 4.60 -16.58 -2.82
C ASN A 97 4.37 -15.16 -2.29
N MET A 98 3.24 -14.95 -1.62
CA MET A 98 2.87 -13.67 -1.01
C MET A 98 3.13 -13.62 0.50
N GLU A 99 3.74 -14.67 1.06
CA GLU A 99 3.96 -14.85 2.50
C GLU A 99 2.68 -14.64 3.35
N LEU A 100 1.52 -15.00 2.78
CA LEU A 100 0.23 -14.87 3.44
C LEU A 100 -0.07 -16.12 4.26
N ARG A 101 -0.35 -15.93 5.54
CA ARG A 101 -0.94 -16.94 6.44
C ARG A 101 -1.82 -16.22 7.46
N GLU A 102 -3.11 -16.14 7.17
CA GLU A 102 -4.09 -15.48 8.04
C GLU A 102 -5.38 -16.28 8.10
N ASP A 103 -6.00 -16.28 9.28
CA ASP A 103 -7.28 -16.93 9.51
C ASP A 103 -8.36 -15.87 9.73
N GLN A 104 -9.44 -15.95 8.95
CA GLN A 104 -10.60 -15.09 9.13
C GLN A 104 -11.78 -15.90 9.68
N GLU A 105 -12.20 -15.59 10.90
CA GLU A 105 -13.40 -16.16 11.48
C GLU A 105 -14.65 -15.43 10.97
N ARG A 106 -15.65 -16.18 10.51
CA ARG A 106 -16.92 -15.66 10.01
C ARG A 106 -18.06 -16.30 10.79
N ASN A 107 -18.82 -15.47 11.49
CA ASN A 107 -20.00 -15.86 12.26
C ASN A 107 -21.21 -15.14 11.67
N LEU A 108 -22.10 -15.90 11.04
CA LEU A 108 -23.25 -15.36 10.32
C LEU A 108 -24.54 -15.93 10.89
N ILE A 109 -25.53 -15.06 11.11
CA ILE A 109 -26.87 -15.45 11.53
C ILE A 109 -27.83 -15.20 10.39
N LEU A 110 -28.61 -16.23 10.08
CA LEU A 110 -29.71 -16.14 9.15
C LEU A 110 -31.01 -16.26 9.94
N SER A 111 -31.81 -15.20 9.93
CA SER A 111 -33.17 -15.26 10.50
C SER A 111 -34.01 -16.22 9.68
N SER A 112 -34.89 -16.95 10.36
CA SER A 112 -35.86 -17.82 9.70
C SER A 112 -36.68 -17.08 8.63
N SER A 113 -36.80 -17.68 7.45
CA SER A 113 -37.62 -17.22 6.34
C SER A 113 -38.09 -18.42 5.52
N GLU A 114 -39.06 -18.22 4.63
CA GLU A 114 -39.51 -19.25 3.68
C GLU A 114 -38.36 -19.75 2.80
N PHE A 115 -37.43 -18.85 2.44
CA PHE A 115 -36.23 -19.17 1.67
C PHE A 115 -34.98 -18.78 2.43
N MET A 116 -34.17 -19.77 2.80
CA MET A 116 -32.91 -19.57 3.51
C MET A 116 -31.80 -19.19 2.51
N ASN A 117 -31.35 -17.93 2.55
CA ASN A 117 -30.25 -17.41 1.73
C ASN A 117 -29.25 -16.65 2.60
N TRP A 118 -27.98 -17.10 2.58
CA TRP A 118 -26.88 -16.49 3.33
C TRP A 118 -26.55 -15.05 2.93
N GLU A 119 -26.96 -14.58 1.75
CA GLU A 119 -26.84 -13.15 1.38
C GLU A 119 -27.67 -12.23 2.28
N LYS A 120 -28.74 -12.75 2.89
CA LYS A 120 -29.57 -12.01 3.87
C LYS A 120 -29.09 -12.20 5.31
N SER A 121 -27.98 -12.92 5.50
CA SER A 121 -27.43 -13.14 6.84
C SER A 121 -26.78 -11.88 7.40
N GLN A 122 -26.67 -11.84 8.72
CA GLN A 122 -26.02 -10.78 9.46
C GLN A 122 -24.76 -11.31 10.13
N GLU A 123 -23.65 -10.61 9.98
CA GLU A 123 -22.42 -10.91 10.69
C GLU A 123 -22.49 -10.43 12.13
N VAL A 124 -22.00 -11.28 13.03
CA VAL A 124 -22.10 -11.09 14.47
C VAL A 124 -20.79 -11.38 15.16
N LYS A 125 -20.48 -10.60 16.20
CA LYS A 125 -19.27 -10.81 17.01
C LYS A 125 -19.67 -11.47 18.32
N ILE A 126 -19.63 -12.79 18.34
CA ILE A 126 -20.10 -13.57 19.49
C ILE A 126 -18.92 -14.26 20.16
N SER A 127 -18.66 -13.93 21.42
CA SER A 127 -17.59 -14.54 22.23
C SER A 127 -17.86 -16.02 22.56
N GLY A 128 -19.13 -16.42 22.59
CA GLY A 128 -19.54 -17.80 22.86
C GLY A 128 -21.05 -18.00 22.69
N LEU A 129 -21.43 -19.23 22.33
CA LEU A 129 -22.82 -19.66 22.23
C LEU A 129 -23.23 -20.41 23.50
N LEU A 130 -24.49 -20.27 23.90
CA LEU A 130 -25.03 -20.93 25.09
C LEU A 130 -25.75 -22.24 24.70
N SER A 131 -25.70 -23.22 25.59
CA SER A 131 -26.45 -24.48 25.44
C SER A 131 -27.92 -24.39 25.88
N GLY A 132 -28.32 -23.25 26.46
CA GLY A 132 -29.66 -23.00 26.96
C GLY A 132 -29.97 -21.50 27.02
N PRO A 133 -31.24 -21.12 27.24
CA PRO A 133 -31.65 -19.73 27.33
C PRO A 133 -31.09 -19.10 28.61
N GLU A 134 -30.51 -17.91 28.47
CA GLU A 134 -29.92 -17.15 29.57
C GLU A 134 -30.97 -16.62 30.55
N GLN A 135 -32.15 -16.25 30.05
CA GLN A 135 -33.29 -15.81 30.85
C GLN A 135 -34.56 -16.51 30.39
N LYS A 136 -35.52 -16.66 31.31
CA LYS A 136 -36.84 -17.19 30.97
C LYS A 136 -37.48 -16.26 29.94
N GLY A 137 -37.83 -16.84 28.79
CA GLY A 137 -38.42 -16.14 27.68
C GLY A 137 -39.46 -17.00 26.98
N LYS A 138 -40.03 -16.42 25.97
CA LYS A 138 -41.03 -16.99 25.08
C LYS A 138 -40.33 -17.53 23.82
N PHE A 139 -40.79 -18.64 23.25
CA PHE A 139 -40.20 -19.27 22.06
C PHE A 139 -41.22 -19.27 20.92
N SER A 140 -40.86 -18.73 19.75
CA SER A 140 -41.70 -18.86 18.57
C SER A 140 -41.56 -20.24 17.92
N GLU A 141 -42.55 -20.62 17.11
CA GLU A 141 -42.55 -21.89 16.40
C GLU A 141 -41.39 -22.00 15.41
N ILE A 142 -40.84 -23.21 15.29
CA ILE A 142 -39.82 -23.52 14.30
C ILE A 142 -40.52 -23.78 12.97
N PRO A 143 -40.14 -23.10 11.89
CA PRO A 143 -40.67 -23.41 10.58
C PRO A 143 -40.26 -24.80 10.12
N SER A 144 -41.08 -25.39 9.25
CA SER A 144 -40.81 -26.71 8.68
C SER A 144 -39.44 -26.83 7.99
N SER A 145 -38.93 -25.72 7.41
CA SER A 145 -37.62 -25.64 6.75
C SER A 145 -36.40 -25.76 7.68
N LEU A 146 -36.62 -25.85 9.00
CA LEU A 146 -35.57 -25.97 10.02
C LEU A 146 -35.78 -27.17 10.94
N ASN A 147 -36.52 -28.18 10.48
CA ASN A 147 -36.86 -29.36 11.27
C ASN A 147 -36.25 -30.67 10.74
N ASP A 148 -35.71 -30.71 9.51
CA ASP A 148 -35.05 -31.89 8.95
C ASP A 148 -33.50 -31.72 8.97
N PRO A 149 -32.73 -32.71 9.49
CA PRO A 149 -31.27 -32.71 9.39
C PRO A 149 -30.71 -32.54 7.95
N LYS A 150 -31.48 -32.94 6.93
CA LYS A 150 -31.11 -32.73 5.51
C LYS A 150 -31.02 -31.24 5.16
N ASP A 151 -31.92 -30.41 5.68
CA ASP A 151 -31.94 -28.97 5.44
C ASP A 151 -30.63 -28.33 5.96
N PHE A 152 -30.15 -28.76 7.13
CA PHE A 152 -28.89 -28.28 7.70
C PHE A 152 -27.66 -28.71 6.88
N ASN A 153 -27.69 -29.89 6.27
CA ASN A 153 -26.63 -30.32 5.35
C ASN A 153 -26.60 -29.48 4.07
N GLU A 154 -27.75 -29.10 3.53
CA GLU A 154 -27.85 -28.19 2.39
C GLU A 154 -27.40 -26.77 2.76
N LEU A 155 -27.82 -26.27 3.93
CA LEU A 155 -27.38 -24.99 4.49
C LEU A 155 -25.86 -24.95 4.68
N LYS A 156 -25.25 -26.05 5.12
CA LYS A 156 -23.78 -26.16 5.26
C LYS A 156 -23.06 -26.05 3.93
N LYS A 157 -23.58 -26.67 2.86
CA LYS A 157 -23.02 -26.57 1.51
C LYS A 157 -23.17 -25.14 0.96
N SER A 158 -24.37 -24.57 1.04
CA SER A 158 -24.63 -23.21 0.58
C SER A 158 -23.86 -22.17 1.39
N PHE A 159 -23.60 -22.42 2.67
CA PHE A 159 -22.75 -21.56 3.51
C PHE A 159 -21.30 -21.56 3.03
N THR A 160 -20.75 -22.75 2.71
CA THR A 160 -19.40 -22.88 2.15
C THR A 160 -19.29 -22.15 0.83
N ASP A 161 -20.29 -22.28 -0.04
CA ASP A 161 -20.33 -21.57 -1.33
C ASP A 161 -20.43 -20.06 -1.14
N PHE A 162 -21.31 -19.61 -0.24
CA PHE A 162 -21.45 -18.19 0.10
C PHE A 162 -20.12 -17.58 0.58
N LEU A 163 -19.42 -18.26 1.49
CA LEU A 163 -18.13 -17.81 2.00
C LEU A 163 -17.06 -17.80 0.89
N PHE A 164 -17.06 -18.79 0.00
CA PHE A 164 -16.13 -18.82 -1.14
C PHE A 164 -16.28 -17.61 -2.07
N TYR A 165 -17.52 -17.20 -2.37
CA TYR A 165 -17.76 -16.05 -3.27
C TYR A 165 -17.64 -14.69 -2.58
N ASN A 166 -17.90 -14.61 -1.27
CA ASN A 166 -18.00 -13.33 -0.55
C ASN A 166 -16.81 -13.04 0.38
N SER A 167 -15.82 -13.92 0.45
CA SER A 167 -14.64 -13.71 1.29
C SER A 167 -13.42 -13.42 0.43
N ASN A 168 -12.70 -12.36 0.79
CA ASN A 168 -11.58 -11.85 0.04
C ASN A 168 -10.55 -11.29 1.02
N PHE A 169 -9.28 -11.63 0.81
CA PHE A 169 -8.18 -11.01 1.53
C PHE A 169 -7.50 -9.98 0.63
N LYS A 170 -7.32 -8.77 1.15
CA LYS A 170 -6.71 -7.65 0.41
C LYS A 170 -5.25 -7.53 0.80
N LEU A 171 -4.38 -7.56 -0.20
CA LEU A 171 -2.97 -7.17 -0.08
C LEU A 171 -2.65 -6.06 -1.06
N TYR A 172 -1.53 -5.39 -0.82
CA TYR A 172 -0.94 -4.46 -1.75
C TYR A 172 0.29 -5.08 -2.39
N HIS A 173 0.56 -4.74 -3.64
CA HIS A 173 1.71 -5.22 -4.38
C HIS A 173 2.38 -4.04 -5.07
N SER A 174 3.71 -4.00 -5.01
CA SER A 174 4.54 -3.15 -5.86
C SER A 174 5.08 -4.01 -7.01
N PRO A 175 4.51 -3.94 -8.23
CA PRO A 175 5.04 -4.63 -9.40
C PRO A 175 6.52 -4.40 -9.69
N PRO A 176 7.06 -3.17 -9.58
CA PRO A 176 8.46 -2.93 -9.89
C PRO A 176 9.41 -3.61 -8.90
N LEU A 177 9.06 -3.59 -7.61
CA LEU A 177 9.88 -4.20 -6.56
C LEU A 177 9.57 -5.69 -6.37
N LYS A 178 8.44 -6.18 -6.90
CA LYS A 178 7.90 -7.53 -6.72
C LYS A 178 7.70 -7.89 -5.25
N ILE A 179 7.28 -6.90 -4.45
CA ILE A 179 7.06 -7.03 -3.01
C ILE A 179 5.58 -6.90 -2.72
N TYR A 180 5.08 -7.78 -1.85
CA TYR A 180 3.73 -7.72 -1.30
C TYR A 180 3.70 -7.02 0.07
N SER A 181 2.55 -6.47 0.43
CA SER A 181 2.31 -5.99 1.78
C SER A 181 2.22 -7.16 2.75
N LYS A 182 2.51 -6.88 4.03
CA LYS A 182 2.21 -7.83 5.10
C LYS A 182 0.70 -7.97 5.26
N PRO A 183 0.22 -9.07 5.85
CA PRO A 183 -1.19 -9.19 6.17
C PRO A 183 -1.63 -8.08 7.13
N ASN A 184 -2.82 -7.53 6.90
CA ASN A 184 -3.38 -6.41 7.67
C ASN A 184 -2.54 -5.11 7.69
N GLU A 185 -1.49 -5.00 6.86
CA GLU A 185 -0.71 -3.77 6.69
C GLU A 185 -1.56 -2.74 5.93
N SER A 186 -1.67 -1.52 6.46
CA SER A 186 -2.37 -0.45 5.76
C SER A 186 -1.59 -0.02 4.52
N LYS A 187 -2.30 0.54 3.53
CA LYS A 187 -1.66 1.08 2.31
C LYS A 187 -0.56 2.09 2.64
N ALA A 188 -0.77 2.91 3.67
CA ALA A 188 0.19 3.94 4.11
C ALA A 188 1.46 3.32 4.71
N GLU A 189 1.32 2.32 5.58
CA GLU A 189 2.47 1.59 6.15
C GLU A 189 3.25 0.85 5.07
N PHE A 190 2.55 0.22 4.13
CA PHE A 190 3.20 -0.45 3.01
C PHE A 190 4.03 0.52 2.17
N ILE A 191 3.46 1.67 1.80
CA ILE A 191 4.19 2.73 1.06
C ILE A 191 5.39 3.23 1.86
N LEU A 192 5.25 3.43 3.18
CA LEU A 192 6.36 3.86 4.03
C LEU A 192 7.51 2.83 4.02
N ARG A 193 7.19 1.54 4.11
CA ARG A 193 8.18 0.46 4.02
C ARG A 193 8.87 0.41 2.66
N LEU A 194 8.11 0.56 1.56
CA LEU A 194 8.69 0.64 0.22
C LEU A 194 9.63 1.84 0.08
N ASN A 195 9.26 3.00 0.63
CA ASN A 195 10.12 4.20 0.63
C ASN A 195 11.44 3.94 1.36
N GLN A 196 11.40 3.28 2.51
CA GLN A 196 12.60 2.97 3.28
C GLN A 196 13.53 2.02 2.50
N MET A 197 13.00 0.93 1.98
CA MET A 197 13.78 -0.03 1.16
C MET A 197 14.35 0.62 -0.11
N ALA A 198 13.58 1.50 -0.75
CA ALA A 198 14.03 2.22 -1.93
C ALA A 198 15.17 3.20 -1.61
N ARG A 199 15.17 3.85 -0.43
CA ARG A 199 16.27 4.71 0.02
C ARG A 199 17.53 3.92 0.26
N GLU A 200 17.44 2.83 1.01
CA GLU A 200 18.58 1.96 1.30
C GLU A 200 19.21 1.42 0.00
N SER A 201 18.40 0.88 -0.91
CA SER A 201 18.92 0.38 -2.19
C SER A 201 19.45 1.49 -3.10
N ARG A 202 18.85 2.69 -3.08
CA ARG A 202 19.34 3.86 -3.83
C ARG A 202 20.71 4.26 -3.32
N ASP A 203 20.88 4.38 -2.01
CA ASP A 203 22.13 4.83 -1.41
C ASP A 203 23.25 3.83 -1.75
N GLU A 204 22.98 2.53 -1.68
CA GLU A 204 23.92 1.50 -2.15
C GLU A 204 24.27 1.58 -3.65
N GLU A 205 23.30 1.87 -4.52
CA GLU A 205 23.54 2.02 -5.96
C GLU A 205 24.34 3.29 -6.29
N VAL A 206 24.03 4.40 -5.63
CA VAL A 206 24.74 5.67 -5.76
C VAL A 206 26.18 5.49 -5.29
N ASP A 207 26.41 4.90 -4.11
CA ASP A 207 27.75 4.64 -3.60
C ASP A 207 28.60 3.80 -4.57
N LYS A 208 28.01 2.76 -5.18
CA LYS A 208 28.71 1.92 -6.18
C LYS A 208 29.11 2.71 -7.43
N ILE A 209 28.23 3.59 -7.90
CA ILE A 209 28.52 4.45 -9.05
C ILE A 209 29.56 5.50 -8.68
N GLU A 210 29.43 6.17 -7.54
CA GLU A 210 30.40 7.14 -7.06
C GLU A 210 31.78 6.51 -6.90
N GLN A 211 31.89 5.30 -6.35
CA GLN A 211 33.15 4.57 -6.27
C GLN A 211 33.75 4.23 -7.65
N LYS A 212 32.90 3.91 -8.63
CA LYS A 212 33.36 3.64 -10.01
C LYS A 212 33.91 4.92 -10.65
N TYR A 213 33.16 6.01 -10.57
CA TYR A 213 33.53 7.30 -11.16
C TYR A 213 34.71 7.96 -10.42
N ALA A 214 34.83 7.79 -9.10
CA ALA A 214 35.98 8.26 -8.32
C ALA A 214 37.30 7.69 -8.85
N LYS A 215 37.34 6.39 -9.17
CA LYS A 215 38.52 5.75 -9.77
C LYS A 215 38.86 6.31 -11.15
N GLU A 216 37.87 6.74 -11.91
CA GLU A 216 38.07 7.35 -13.24
C GLU A 216 38.57 8.80 -13.11
N PHE A 217 37.98 9.58 -12.20
CA PHE A 217 38.47 10.90 -11.83
C PHE A 217 39.90 10.88 -11.30
N GLU A 218 40.27 9.91 -10.47
CA GLU A 218 41.66 9.77 -9.98
C GLU A 218 42.63 9.53 -11.13
N LYS A 219 42.29 8.68 -12.11
CA LYS A 219 43.10 8.47 -13.31
C LYS A 219 43.27 9.75 -14.11
N LEU A 220 42.21 10.53 -14.29
CA LEU A 220 42.27 11.81 -15.00
C LEU A 220 43.06 12.87 -14.23
N LYS A 221 42.90 12.97 -12.91
CA LYS A 221 43.70 13.87 -12.05
C LYS A 221 45.19 13.53 -12.09
N LEU A 222 45.55 12.25 -12.08
CA LEU A 222 46.93 11.80 -12.23
C LEU A 222 47.49 12.17 -13.61
N LYS A 223 46.71 12.03 -14.69
CA LYS A 223 47.12 12.50 -16.03
C LYS A 223 47.29 14.02 -16.05
N MET A 224 46.36 14.77 -15.49
CA MET A 224 46.38 16.23 -15.40
C MET A 224 47.63 16.73 -14.68
N SER A 225 47.95 16.15 -13.52
CA SER A 225 49.16 16.48 -12.75
C SER A 225 50.42 16.23 -13.58
N LYS A 226 50.52 15.09 -14.29
CA LYS A 226 51.66 14.81 -15.18
C LYS A 226 51.78 15.80 -16.33
N SER A 227 50.66 16.19 -16.96
CA SER A 227 50.65 17.18 -18.04
C SER A 227 51.06 18.57 -17.53
N GLN A 228 50.60 18.97 -16.34
CA GLN A 228 50.97 20.24 -15.72
C GLN A 228 52.46 20.29 -15.33
N ASP A 229 53.00 19.20 -14.77
CA ASP A 229 54.43 19.06 -14.47
C ASP A 229 55.27 19.13 -15.75
N THR A 230 54.78 18.57 -16.85
CA THR A 230 55.45 18.62 -18.14
C THR A 230 55.44 20.04 -18.70
N LEU A 231 54.29 20.72 -18.64
CA LEU A 231 54.15 22.11 -19.09
C LEU A 231 55.11 23.03 -18.32
N THR A 232 55.13 22.95 -16.99
CA THR A 232 55.99 23.78 -16.14
C THR A 232 57.48 23.54 -16.42
N LYS A 233 57.91 22.28 -16.55
CA LYS A 233 59.30 21.94 -16.95
C LYS A 233 59.65 22.50 -18.32
N LYS A 234 58.76 22.37 -19.31
CA LYS A 234 58.98 22.85 -20.69
C LYS A 234 59.04 24.37 -20.74
N GLN A 235 58.18 25.07 -20.00
CA GLN A 235 58.21 26.53 -19.85
C GLN A 235 59.52 27.00 -19.19
N ALA A 236 59.98 26.35 -18.12
CA ALA A 236 61.24 26.66 -17.46
C ALA A 236 62.45 26.47 -18.39
N THR A 237 62.45 25.40 -19.22
CA THR A 237 63.49 25.23 -20.25
C THR A 237 63.41 26.26 -21.37
N ALA A 238 62.21 26.72 -21.74
CA ALA A 238 62.06 27.78 -22.73
C ALA A 238 62.61 29.12 -22.21
N SER A 239 62.39 29.44 -20.92
CA SER A 239 62.94 30.64 -20.30
C SER A 239 64.45 30.57 -20.13
N SER A 240 65.02 29.42 -19.73
CA SER A 240 66.47 29.28 -19.62
C SER A 240 67.17 29.39 -20.98
N LEU A 241 66.59 28.79 -22.03
CA LEU A 241 67.11 28.91 -23.40
C LEU A 241 67.03 30.35 -23.93
N LYS A 242 66.01 31.13 -23.55
CA LYS A 242 65.93 32.57 -23.86
C LYS A 242 67.00 33.37 -23.11
N GLN A 243 67.25 33.07 -21.84
CA GLN A 243 68.25 33.74 -21.02
C GLN A 243 69.68 33.44 -21.50
N GLU A 244 69.98 32.19 -21.87
CA GLU A 244 71.24 31.81 -22.51
C GLU A 244 71.41 32.48 -23.88
N ALA A 245 70.35 32.61 -24.67
CA ALA A 245 70.40 33.31 -25.96
C ALA A 245 70.68 34.81 -25.77
N LEU A 246 70.08 35.46 -24.77
CA LEU A 246 70.30 36.87 -24.41
C LEU A 246 71.71 37.12 -23.85
N LEU A 247 72.25 36.22 -23.02
CA LEU A 247 73.64 36.29 -22.56
C LEU A 247 74.65 36.09 -23.70
N SER A 248 74.36 35.17 -24.64
CA SER A 248 75.21 34.96 -25.83
C SER A 248 75.16 36.10 -26.86
N ALA A 249 74.12 36.93 -26.82
CA ALA A 249 74.02 38.15 -27.62
C ALA A 249 74.83 39.32 -27.01
N GLY A 250 75.19 39.26 -25.71
CA GLY A 250 75.98 40.27 -25.01
C GLY A 250 77.50 40.17 -25.19
N GLU A 251 78.03 39.05 -25.66
CA GLU A 251 79.49 38.87 -25.87
C GLU A 251 79.93 38.96 -27.34
N SER A 252 79.00 39.08 -28.28
CA SER A 252 79.32 38.91 -29.72
C SER A 252 79.65 40.20 -30.49
N VAL A 253 79.84 41.34 -29.83
CA VAL A 253 80.18 42.61 -30.52
C VAL A 253 81.70 42.96 -30.49
N VAL A 254 82.55 42.18 -29.82
CA VAL A 254 83.99 42.53 -29.71
C VAL A 254 84.93 41.70 -30.62
N GLY A 255 84.41 40.75 -31.41
CA GLY A 255 85.25 39.78 -32.13
C GLY A 255 85.31 39.88 -33.65
N MET A 256 85.25 41.07 -34.28
CA MET A 256 85.24 41.19 -35.76
C MET A 256 86.62 41.49 -36.40
N PHE A 257 87.73 41.53 -35.66
CA PHE A 257 89.06 41.74 -36.24
C PHE A 257 90.09 40.72 -35.76
N MET A 258 90.00 39.47 -36.21
CA MET A 258 91.20 38.66 -36.49
C MET A 258 90.84 37.48 -37.38
N GLY A 259 91.36 37.49 -38.61
CA GLY A 259 91.13 36.44 -39.58
C GLY A 259 91.81 35.14 -39.17
N ARG A 260 91.04 34.06 -39.00
CA ARG A 260 91.43 32.71 -39.40
C ARG A 260 90.20 31.80 -39.46
N ARG A 261 90.05 31.11 -40.58
CA ARG A 261 88.97 30.16 -40.89
C ARG A 261 88.83 29.11 -39.77
N SER A 262 87.62 28.93 -39.26
CA SER A 262 87.16 27.69 -38.63
C SER A 262 85.74 27.39 -39.13
N THR A 263 85.59 26.28 -39.83
CA THR A 263 84.35 25.85 -40.49
C THR A 263 83.40 25.06 -39.57
N SER A 264 83.47 25.23 -38.24
CA SER A 264 82.66 24.44 -37.29
C SER A 264 81.48 25.18 -36.63
N SER A 265 81.15 26.41 -37.02
CA SER A 265 80.18 27.26 -36.28
C SER A 265 78.78 27.35 -36.90
N ALA A 266 78.60 27.04 -38.18
CA ALA A 266 77.29 27.12 -38.85
C ALA A 266 76.28 26.04 -38.37
N SER A 267 76.77 24.91 -37.85
CA SER A 267 75.92 23.79 -37.40
C SER A 267 75.30 24.01 -36.00
N LYS A 268 75.80 24.95 -35.19
CA LYS A 268 75.31 25.20 -33.83
C LYS A 268 74.11 26.16 -33.77
N ALA A 269 73.99 27.09 -34.73
CA ALA A 269 72.85 28.01 -34.83
C ALA A 269 71.59 27.34 -35.41
N MET A 270 71.74 26.46 -36.41
CA MET A 270 70.62 25.70 -37.02
C MET A 270 70.00 24.69 -36.02
N ASN A 271 70.82 24.01 -35.21
CA ASN A 271 70.36 23.09 -34.15
C ASN A 271 69.65 23.80 -32.99
N LYS A 272 70.01 25.06 -32.67
CA LYS A 272 69.32 25.85 -31.63
C LYS A 272 67.96 26.38 -32.09
N TYR A 273 67.81 26.73 -33.37
CA TYR A 273 66.53 27.18 -33.92
C TYR A 273 65.50 26.04 -34.05
N GLN A 274 65.94 24.85 -34.46
CA GLN A 274 65.09 23.65 -34.46
C GLN A 274 64.70 23.22 -33.04
N LYS A 275 65.59 23.32 -32.05
CA LYS A 275 65.28 23.10 -30.62
C LYS A 275 64.29 24.11 -30.05
N SER A 276 64.38 25.38 -30.43
CA SER A 276 63.43 26.43 -30.02
C SER A 276 62.00 26.16 -30.54
N LYS A 277 61.87 25.85 -31.83
CA LYS A 277 60.58 25.55 -32.48
C LYS A 277 59.93 24.25 -31.96
N THR A 278 60.73 23.28 -31.53
CA THR A 278 60.22 22.05 -30.89
C THR A 278 59.72 22.28 -29.47
N VAL A 279 60.37 23.17 -28.70
CA VAL A 279 59.91 23.53 -27.34
C VAL A 279 58.57 24.27 -27.35
N SER A 280 58.33 25.18 -28.31
CA SER A 280 57.02 25.85 -28.42
C SER A 280 55.90 24.89 -28.82
N VAL A 281 56.17 23.97 -29.76
CA VAL A 281 55.21 22.93 -30.16
C VAL A 281 54.90 21.97 -28.99
N ASP A 282 55.89 21.64 -28.17
CA ASP A 282 55.71 20.82 -26.97
C ASP A 282 54.86 21.53 -25.89
N ILE A 283 55.02 22.85 -25.72
CA ILE A 283 54.18 23.67 -24.81
C ILE A 283 52.74 23.69 -25.30
N ASP A 284 52.50 23.95 -26.58
CA ASP A 284 51.17 23.96 -27.19
C ASP A 284 50.49 22.59 -27.04
N LYS A 285 51.24 21.49 -27.22
CA LYS A 285 50.73 20.14 -27.03
C LYS A 285 50.33 19.88 -25.58
N ALA A 286 51.17 20.23 -24.61
CA ALA A 286 50.86 20.07 -23.19
C ALA A 286 49.63 20.89 -22.76
N GLN A 287 49.46 22.10 -23.30
CA GLN A 287 48.26 22.91 -23.08
C GLN A 287 47.00 22.27 -23.68
N LYS A 288 47.07 21.74 -24.91
CA LYS A 288 45.96 21.01 -25.54
C LYS A 288 45.60 19.76 -24.75
N ASP A 289 46.58 19.02 -24.24
CA ASP A 289 46.36 17.84 -23.41
C ASP A 289 45.65 18.22 -22.10
N ILE A 290 46.04 19.32 -21.46
CA ILE A 290 45.35 19.86 -20.27
C ILE A 290 43.88 20.21 -20.56
N VAL A 291 43.62 20.90 -21.68
CA VAL A 291 42.26 21.25 -22.10
C VAL A 291 41.43 19.99 -22.36
N SER A 292 41.99 19.01 -23.06
CA SER A 292 41.33 17.72 -23.32
C SER A 292 41.00 16.97 -22.02
N ILE A 293 41.95 16.90 -21.07
CA ILE A 293 41.73 16.23 -19.79
C ILE A 293 40.64 16.94 -18.96
N ASN A 294 40.60 18.28 -18.99
CA ASN A 294 39.52 19.04 -18.35
C ASN A 294 38.16 18.77 -18.97
N GLN A 295 38.08 18.70 -20.30
CA GLN A 295 36.84 18.33 -21.01
C GLN A 295 36.40 16.91 -20.67
N GLU A 296 37.34 15.96 -20.60
CA GLU A 296 37.07 14.58 -20.16
C GLU A 296 36.54 14.53 -18.71
N MET A 297 37.09 15.34 -17.80
CA MET A 297 36.59 15.44 -16.42
C MET A 297 35.18 16.02 -16.37
N GLU A 298 34.88 17.07 -17.14
CA GLU A 298 33.56 17.68 -17.20
C GLU A 298 32.51 16.72 -17.79
N SER A 299 32.85 16.00 -18.87
CA SER A 299 31.96 14.99 -19.44
C SER A 299 31.67 13.87 -18.43
N LEU A 300 32.70 13.42 -17.70
CA LEU A 300 32.57 12.36 -16.70
C LEU A 300 31.70 12.80 -15.51
N GLU A 301 31.79 14.07 -15.10
CA GLU A 301 30.91 14.65 -14.08
C GLU A 301 29.45 14.72 -14.53
N ASN A 302 29.22 15.12 -15.79
CA ASN A 302 27.88 15.18 -16.37
C ASN A 302 27.26 13.79 -16.50
N GLU A 303 28.04 12.80 -16.91
CA GLU A 303 27.59 11.40 -16.95
C GLU A 303 27.24 10.87 -15.55
N LEU A 304 28.05 11.15 -14.54
CA LEU A 304 27.76 10.76 -13.15
C LEU A 304 26.43 11.37 -12.68
N LYS A 305 26.23 12.68 -12.90
CA LYS A 305 24.98 13.37 -12.54
C LYS A 305 23.78 12.76 -13.26
N ALA A 306 23.89 12.49 -14.56
CA ALA A 306 22.83 11.87 -15.35
C ALA A 306 22.49 10.46 -14.83
N GLN A 307 23.49 9.63 -14.49
CA GLN A 307 23.24 8.29 -13.95
C GLN A 307 22.55 8.34 -12.57
N ILE A 308 22.98 9.24 -11.69
CA ILE A 308 22.33 9.44 -10.39
C ILE A 308 20.88 9.89 -10.58
N GLU A 309 20.60 10.77 -11.55
CA GLU A 309 19.25 11.24 -11.84
C GLU A 309 18.36 10.12 -12.40
N ILE A 310 18.88 9.28 -13.30
CA ILE A 310 18.16 8.09 -13.81
C ILE A 310 17.78 7.16 -12.66
N ILE A 311 18.69 6.92 -11.71
CA ILE A 311 18.39 6.11 -10.53
C ILE A 311 17.25 6.77 -9.73
N LYS A 312 17.34 8.06 -9.43
CA LYS A 312 16.30 8.79 -8.67
C LYS A 312 14.94 8.68 -9.33
N GLN A 313 14.85 8.97 -10.63
CA GLN A 313 13.59 8.93 -11.39
C GLN A 313 12.99 7.51 -11.44
N ARG A 314 13.84 6.50 -11.67
CA ARG A 314 13.41 5.10 -11.64
C ARG A 314 12.76 4.78 -10.29
N ARG A 315 13.43 5.10 -9.17
CA ARG A 315 12.94 4.78 -7.82
C ARG A 315 11.65 5.50 -7.44
N GLU A 316 11.50 6.76 -7.83
CA GLU A 316 10.26 7.51 -7.58
C GLU A 316 9.05 6.84 -8.27
N LYS A 317 9.26 6.32 -9.49
CA LYS A 317 8.24 5.53 -10.18
C LYS A 317 7.93 4.21 -9.46
N GLU A 318 8.94 3.53 -8.91
CA GLU A 318 8.77 2.25 -8.21
C GLU A 318 7.89 2.35 -6.96
N ILE A 319 8.00 3.48 -6.24
CA ILE A 319 7.25 3.74 -4.99
C ILE A 319 5.79 4.10 -5.28
N ASN A 320 5.53 4.82 -6.37
CA ASN A 320 4.20 5.31 -6.70
C ASN A 320 3.29 4.24 -7.33
N GLU A 321 3.86 3.16 -7.89
CA GLU A 321 3.08 2.08 -8.50
C GLU A 321 2.73 0.98 -7.48
N VAL A 322 1.68 1.23 -6.70
CA VAL A 322 1.09 0.24 -5.78
C VAL A 322 -0.28 -0.20 -6.29
N LYS A 323 -0.49 -1.51 -6.41
CA LYS A 323 -1.74 -2.14 -6.85
C LYS A 323 -2.37 -2.94 -5.71
N GLU A 324 -3.70 -2.95 -5.67
CA GLU A 324 -4.44 -3.84 -4.77
C GLU A 324 -4.54 -5.22 -5.44
N VAL A 325 -4.27 -6.26 -4.65
CA VAL A 325 -4.38 -7.66 -5.04
C VAL A 325 -5.42 -8.29 -4.12
N ILE A 326 -6.45 -8.86 -4.74
CA ILE A 326 -7.53 -9.55 -4.05
C ILE A 326 -7.25 -11.05 -4.13
N ILE A 327 -7.21 -11.70 -2.97
CA ILE A 327 -6.96 -13.13 -2.84
C ILE A 327 -8.27 -13.78 -2.42
N GLN A 328 -8.75 -14.67 -3.28
CA GLN A 328 -9.92 -15.50 -3.00
C GLN A 328 -9.51 -16.80 -2.32
N PRO A 329 -10.22 -17.24 -1.29
CA PRO A 329 -9.96 -18.54 -0.67
C PRO A 329 -10.39 -19.66 -1.62
N LYS A 330 -9.80 -20.84 -1.49
CA LYS A 330 -10.34 -22.05 -2.13
C LYS A 330 -11.41 -22.65 -1.23
N LYS A 331 -12.32 -23.46 -1.78
CA LYS A 331 -13.29 -24.21 -0.96
C LYS A 331 -12.62 -25.11 0.09
N SER A 332 -11.43 -25.63 -0.21
CA SER A 332 -10.63 -26.43 0.74
C SER A 332 -10.06 -25.62 1.91
N ASP A 333 -9.96 -24.30 1.75
CA ASP A 333 -9.44 -23.40 2.77
C ASP A 333 -10.55 -22.93 3.75
N ILE A 334 -11.80 -23.31 3.49
CA ILE A 334 -12.97 -22.93 4.30
C ILE A 334 -13.30 -24.09 5.24
N GLU A 335 -13.02 -23.90 6.52
CA GLU A 335 -13.37 -24.85 7.56
C GLU A 335 -14.70 -24.47 8.23
N ILE A 336 -15.76 -25.20 7.92
CA ILE A 336 -17.05 -25.02 8.61
C ILE A 336 -17.01 -25.68 9.98
N LYS A 337 -16.97 -24.85 11.04
CA LYS A 337 -16.99 -25.30 12.42
C LYS A 337 -18.39 -25.72 12.87
N MET A 338 -19.41 -24.99 12.44
CA MET A 338 -20.79 -25.22 12.89
C MET A 338 -21.81 -24.64 11.91
N VAL A 339 -22.90 -25.37 11.68
CA VAL A 339 -24.16 -24.84 11.14
C VAL A 339 -25.28 -25.46 11.96
N SER A 340 -25.95 -24.63 12.76
CA SER A 340 -26.85 -25.11 13.82
C SER A 340 -28.06 -24.21 13.97
N LEU A 341 -29.13 -24.74 14.58
CA LEU A 341 -30.30 -23.95 14.91
C LEU A 341 -29.94 -22.96 16.03
N ALA A 342 -30.18 -21.68 15.77
CA ALA A 342 -29.90 -20.59 16.68
C ALA A 342 -31.20 -19.98 17.22
N TRP A 343 -31.32 -19.94 18.55
CA TRP A 343 -32.35 -19.16 19.23
C TRP A 343 -31.86 -17.72 19.40
N ILE A 344 -32.47 -16.83 18.61
CA ILE A 344 -32.11 -15.42 18.52
C ILE A 344 -32.98 -14.62 19.50
N PRO A 345 -32.40 -14.04 20.56
CA PRO A 345 -33.17 -13.30 21.54
C PRO A 345 -33.56 -11.93 21.00
N LYS A 346 -34.82 -11.56 21.23
CA LYS A 346 -35.41 -10.27 20.88
C LYS A 346 -36.27 -9.76 22.03
N TRP A 347 -36.25 -8.44 22.24
CA TRP A 347 -37.14 -7.76 23.15
C TRP A 347 -38.38 -7.31 22.39
N GLU A 348 -39.53 -7.87 22.75
CA GLU A 348 -40.83 -7.34 22.38
C GLU A 348 -41.21 -6.25 23.38
N ILE A 349 -41.17 -4.99 22.93
CA ILE A 349 -41.44 -3.84 23.78
C ILE A 349 -42.75 -3.20 23.35
N THR A 350 -43.65 -3.10 24.32
CA THR A 350 -44.92 -2.41 24.18
C THR A 350 -44.81 -1.00 24.75
N TYR A 351 -45.22 0.00 23.99
CA TYR A 351 -45.18 1.40 24.38
C TYR A 351 -46.40 2.17 23.88
N LYS A 352 -46.69 3.31 24.49
CA LYS A 352 -47.70 4.26 24.01
C LYS A 352 -47.04 5.48 23.39
N GLU A 353 -47.47 5.80 22.17
CA GLU A 353 -47.10 7.03 21.48
C GLU A 353 -48.39 7.82 21.18
N ASN A 354 -48.51 9.02 21.75
CA ASN A 354 -49.71 9.87 21.65
C ASN A 354 -51.01 9.12 22.04
N GLY A 355 -50.94 8.26 23.07
CA GLY A 355 -52.08 7.46 23.55
C GLY A 355 -52.33 6.14 22.80
N ASN A 356 -51.70 5.93 21.63
CA ASN A 356 -51.84 4.69 20.86
C ASN A 356 -50.81 3.65 21.30
N LYS A 357 -51.27 2.45 21.62
CA LYS A 357 -50.42 1.31 21.97
C LYS A 357 -49.73 0.76 20.73
N LYS A 358 -48.41 0.67 20.78
CA LYS A 358 -47.55 0.10 19.74
C LYS A 358 -46.69 -1.00 20.34
N MET A 359 -46.26 -1.91 19.48
CA MET A 359 -45.32 -2.97 19.82
C MET A 359 -44.18 -2.93 18.81
N GLU A 360 -42.96 -3.05 19.29
CA GLU A 360 -41.75 -3.08 18.47
C GLU A 360 -40.83 -4.19 18.97
N ILE A 361 -40.12 -4.82 18.04
CA ILE A 361 -39.19 -5.91 18.31
C ILE A 361 -37.77 -5.38 18.10
N ILE A 362 -36.95 -5.49 19.15
CA ILE A 362 -35.53 -5.11 19.10
C ILE A 362 -34.66 -6.35 19.33
N THR A 363 -33.62 -6.53 18.52
CA THR A 363 -32.64 -7.60 18.73
C THR A 363 -31.89 -7.42 20.05
N ALA A 364 -31.77 -8.50 20.82
CA ALA A 364 -31.09 -8.49 22.12
C ALA A 364 -29.60 -8.87 22.04
N TYR A 365 -29.07 -9.07 20.83
CA TYR A 365 -27.68 -9.41 20.52
C TYR A 365 -27.08 -8.35 19.59
N TYR A 366 -25.76 -8.14 19.66
CA TYR A 366 -24.96 -7.40 18.66
C TYR A 366 -23.54 -7.95 18.59
#